data_AF-Q1QHB1-F1
#
_entry.id   AF-Q1QHB1-F1
#
_cell.length_a   1.000
_cell.length_b   1.000
_cell.length_c   1.000
_cell.angle_alpha   90.00
_cell.angle_beta   90.00
_cell.angle_gamma   90.00
#
_symmetry.space_group_name_H-M   'P 1'
#
loop_
_entity.id
_entity.type
_entity.pdbx_description
1 polymer ?
#
loop_
_entity_poly.entity_id
_entity_poly.type
_entity_poly.pdbx_seq_one_letter_code
_entity_poly.pdbx_strand_id
1 'polypeptide(L)' 'MHMTTPVTPDQFVVTMEGIAHLPTGATFTPHFGSPNSGTIYKGQMGSVLKNGEEYQPHEVEQMMERLWIEYLTENPEAFT' A
#
# COMPACT_ATOMS: atom_id res chain seq x y z
N MET A 1 19.42 -5.83 -16.75
CA MET A 1 18.50 -4.94 -16.04
C MET A 1 17.30 -5.78 -15.65
N HIS A 2 17.03 -5.97 -14.36
CA HIS A 2 15.77 -6.60 -13.94
C HIS A 2 14.68 -5.54 -14.16
N MET A 3 13.67 -5.84 -14.96
CA MET A 3 12.53 -4.95 -15.15
C MET A 3 11.57 -5.22 -14.01
N THR A 4 11.31 -4.22 -13.18
CA THR A 4 10.37 -4.31 -12.05
C THR A 4 8.95 -4.17 -12.57
N THR A 5 8.00 -4.80 -11.88
CA THR A 5 6.60 -4.75 -12.25
C THR A 5 6.01 -3.40 -11.84
N PRO A 6 5.31 -2.68 -12.75
CA PRO A 6 4.66 -1.43 -12.40
C PRO A 6 3.63 -1.57 -11.29
N VAL A 7 3.64 -0.62 -10.36
CA VAL A 7 2.65 -0.51 -9.28
C VAL A 7 1.50 0.38 -9.73
N THR A 8 0.26 -0.12 -9.68
CA THR A 8 -0.95 0.59 -10.12
C THR A 8 -2.05 0.56 -9.05
N PRO A 9 -2.93 1.59 -8.97
CA PRO A 9 -3.96 1.67 -7.94
C PRO A 9 -4.91 0.47 -7.84
N ASP A 10 -5.24 -0.18 -8.95
CA ASP A 10 -6.13 -1.34 -9.03
C ASP A 10 -5.56 -2.61 -8.36
N GLN A 11 -4.27 -2.60 -8.01
CA GLN A 11 -3.61 -3.68 -7.26
C GLN A 11 -3.85 -3.58 -5.74
N PHE A 12 -4.57 -2.55 -5.28
CA PHE A 12 -4.77 -2.26 -3.87
C PHE A 12 -6.23 -2.34 -3.45
N VAL A 13 -6.44 -2.75 -2.20
CA VAL A 13 -7.72 -2.60 -1.49
C VAL A 13 -7.51 -1.56 -0.40
N VAL A 14 -8.35 -0.52 -0.42
CA VAL A 14 -8.31 0.60 0.54
C VAL A 14 -9.58 0.59 1.37
N THR A 15 -9.43 0.61 2.70
CA THR A 15 -10.53 0.62 3.67
C THR A 15 -10.17 1.50 4.87
N MET A 16 -11.11 1.74 5.77
CA MET A 16 -10.83 2.43 7.04
C MET A 16 -9.78 1.72 7.91
N GLU A 17 -9.64 0.39 7.76
CA GLU A 17 -8.67 -0.42 8.51
C GLU A 17 -7.24 -0.32 7.94
N GLY A 18 -7.11 0.28 6.76
CA GLY A 18 -5.85 0.48 6.06
C GLY A 18 -5.87 -0.03 4.63
N ILE A 19 -4.69 -0.35 4.12
CA ILE A 19 -4.43 -0.68 2.71
C ILE A 19 -3.77 -2.05 2.60
N ALA A 20 -4.19 -2.84 1.61
CA ALA A 20 -3.54 -4.09 1.24
C ALA A 20 -3.13 -4.06 -0.24
N HIS A 21 -1.87 -4.39 -0.53
CA HIS A 21 -1.36 -4.65 -1.87
C HIS A 21 -1.52 -6.12 -2.20
N LEU A 22 -2.46 -6.44 -3.11
CA LEU A 22 -2.87 -7.81 -3.40
C LEU A 22 -1.73 -8.71 -3.91
N PRO A 23 -0.83 -8.26 -4.81
CA PRO A 23 0.22 -9.12 -5.35
C PRO A 23 1.25 -9.55 -4.29
N THR A 24 1.69 -8.63 -3.43
CA THR A 24 2.78 -8.91 -2.47
C THR A 24 2.28 -9.29 -1.09
N GLY A 25 1.00 -9.08 -0.79
CA GLY A 25 0.45 -9.18 0.57
C GLY A 25 1.00 -8.13 1.53
N ALA A 26 1.63 -7.07 1.01
CA ALA A 26 2.04 -5.94 1.84
C ALA A 26 0.80 -5.21 2.37
N THR A 27 0.88 -4.71 3.59
CA THR A 27 -0.21 -3.94 4.20
C THR A 27 0.31 -2.68 4.87
N PHE A 28 -0.51 -1.64 4.84
CA PHE A 28 -0.36 -0.44 5.64
C PHE A 28 -1.54 -0.37 6.62
N THR A 29 -1.25 -0.27 7.91
CA THR A 29 -2.25 -0.10 8.96
C THR A 29 -2.04 1.26 9.61
N PRO A 30 -3.01 2.20 9.49
CA PRO A 30 -2.88 3.53 10.09
C PRO A 30 -2.90 3.44 11.62
N HIS A 31 -2.24 4.39 12.27
CA HIS A 31 -2.39 4.57 13.72
C HIS A 31 -3.60 5.44 14.00
N PHE A 32 -4.47 4.99 14.91
CA PHE A 32 -5.61 5.77 15.36
C PHE A 32 -5.16 7.15 15.89
N GLY A 33 -5.84 8.21 15.44
CA GLY A 33 -5.56 9.58 15.84
C GLY A 33 -4.34 10.23 15.17
N SER A 34 -3.64 9.53 14.28
CA SER A 34 -2.53 10.08 13.50
C SER A 34 -2.66 9.66 12.03
N PRO A 35 -3.38 10.45 11.21
CA PRO A 35 -3.69 10.09 9.83
C PRO A 35 -2.45 9.91 8.94
N ASN A 36 -1.30 10.49 9.33
CA ASN A 36 -0.06 10.42 8.57
C ASN A 36 0.94 9.42 9.16
N SER A 37 0.52 8.54 10.07
CA SER A 37 1.39 7.49 10.60
C SER A 37 0.70 6.13 10.58
N GLY A 38 1.51 5.09 10.48
CA GLY A 38 1.04 3.73 10.48
C GLY A 38 2.18 2.73 10.50
N THR A 39 1.82 1.46 10.48
CA THR A 39 2.76 0.34 10.41
C THR A 39 2.65 -0.31 9.04
N ILE A 40 3.81 -0.56 8.42
CA ILE A 40 3.90 -1.28 7.15
C ILE A 40 4.38 -2.70 7.41
N TYR A 41 3.57 -3.68 7.00
CA TYR A 41 4.01 -5.06 6.84
C TYR A 41 4.46 -5.27 5.40
N LYS A 42 5.70 -5.74 5.22
CA LYS A 42 6.34 -5.76 3.90
C LYS A 42 5.86 -6.86 2.96
N GLY A 43 5.20 -7.90 3.48
CA GLY A 43 4.84 -9.07 2.69
C GLY A 43 6.02 -9.58 1.87
N GLN A 44 5.81 -9.75 0.56
CA GLN A 44 6.82 -10.19 -0.41
C GLN A 44 7.40 -9.06 -1.27
N MET A 45 7.30 -7.79 -0.85
CA MET A 45 7.94 -6.68 -1.58
C MET A 45 9.46 -6.90 -1.72
N GLY A 46 10.02 -6.55 -2.87
CA GLY A 46 11.44 -6.76 -3.19
C GLY A 46 11.84 -8.22 -3.39
N SER A 47 10.86 -9.13 -3.47
CA SER A 47 11.06 -10.52 -3.86
C SER A 47 10.39 -10.80 -5.20
N VAL A 48 10.97 -11.72 -5.98
CA VAL A 48 10.31 -12.26 -7.17
C VAL A 48 9.20 -13.20 -6.74
N LEU A 49 7.97 -12.91 -7.13
CA LEU A 49 6.77 -13.69 -6.85
C LEU A 49 6.72 -14.95 -7.72
N LYS A 50 5.78 -15.85 -7.41
CA LYS A 50 5.60 -17.12 -8.16
C LYS A 50 5.25 -16.92 -9.64
N ASN A 51 4.62 -15.80 -9.98
CA ASN A 51 4.28 -15.42 -11.35
C ASN A 51 5.44 -14.70 -12.07
N GLY A 52 6.60 -14.52 -11.41
CA GLY A 52 7.77 -13.87 -11.97
C GLY A 52 7.79 -12.35 -11.81
N GLU A 53 6.75 -11.75 -11.21
CA GLU A 53 6.71 -10.31 -10.94
C GLU A 53 7.60 -9.92 -9.77
N GLU A 54 8.18 -8.73 -9.83
CA GLU A 54 8.96 -8.15 -8.73
C GLU A 54 8.51 -6.71 -8.50
N TYR A 55 7.94 -6.46 -7.33
CA TYR A 55 7.46 -5.14 -6.93
C TYR A 55 8.48 -4.48 -6.00
N GLN A 56 8.98 -3.31 -6.36
CA GLN A 56 9.94 -2.60 -5.53
C GLN A 56 9.27 -2.04 -4.27
N PRO A 57 9.86 -2.25 -3.07
CA PRO A 57 9.26 -1.77 -1.83
C PRO A 57 8.94 -0.28 -1.86
N HIS A 58 9.85 0.55 -2.40
CA HIS A 58 9.65 2.00 -2.46
C HIS A 58 8.44 2.42 -3.31
N GLU A 59 8.21 1.75 -4.45
CA GLU A 59 7.10 2.07 -5.35
C GLU A 59 5.75 1.68 -4.73
N VAL A 60 5.71 0.53 -4.03
CA VAL A 60 4.51 0.08 -3.32
C VAL A 60 4.21 0.98 -2.14
N GLU A 61 5.21 1.35 -1.34
CA GLU A 61 5.05 2.24 -0.19
C GLU A 61 4.56 3.64 -0.61
N GLN A 62 5.10 4.21 -1.69
CA GLN A 62 4.63 5.50 -2.23
C GLN A 62 3.18 5.43 -2.74
N MET A 63 2.79 4.33 -3.38
CA MET A 63 1.41 4.17 -3.82
C MET A 63 0.47 4.04 -2.62
N MET A 64 0.85 3.29 -1.58
CA MET A 64 0.07 3.20 -0.34
C MET A 64 -0.12 4.58 0.31
N GLU A 65 0.95 5.37 0.42
CA GLU A 65 0.88 6.74 0.97
C GLU A 65 -0.09 7.61 0.16
N ARG A 66 0.02 7.59 -1.17
CA ARG A 66 -0.86 8.35 -2.05
C ARG A 66 -2.33 7.95 -1.88
N LEU A 67 -2.62 6.65 -1.97
CA LEU A 67 -3.98 6.12 -1.84
C LEU A 67 -4.58 6.42 -0.47
N TRP A 68 -3.75 6.43 0.57
CA TRP A 68 -4.20 6.77 1.91
C TRP A 68 -4.60 8.24 2.03
N ILE A 69 -3.79 9.15 1.48
CA ILE A 69 -4.12 10.59 1.43
C ILE A 69 -5.42 10.82 0.64
N GLU A 70 -5.58 10.14 -0.51
CA GLU A 70 -6.81 10.20 -1.31
C GLU A 70 -8.02 9.72 -0.48
N TYR A 71 -7.91 8.58 0.20
CA TYR A 71 -8.98 8.04 1.06
C TYR A 71 -9.38 9.01 2.18
N LEU A 72 -8.42 9.60 2.88
CA LEU A 72 -8.67 10.58 3.94
C LEU A 72 -9.35 11.85 3.42
N THR A 73 -8.98 12.28 2.21
CA THR A 73 -9.56 13.46 1.56
C THR A 73 -11.02 13.22 1.20
N GLU A 74 -11.36 12.00 0.77
CA GLU A 74 -12.72 11.60 0.40
C GLU A 74 -13.59 11.23 1.60
N ASN A 75 -13.00 10.84 2.74
CA ASN A 75 -13.70 10.34 3.94
C ASN A 75 -13.22 11.09 5.20
N PRO A 76 -13.47 12.41 5.33
CA PRO A 76 -13.01 13.21 6.46
C PRO A 76 -13.56 12.73 7.83
N GLU A 77 -14.69 12.03 7.84
CA GLU A 77 -15.30 11.41 9.03
C GLU A 77 -14.66 10.09 9.46
N ALA A 78 -13.82 9.46 8.63
CA ALA A 78 -13.19 8.18 8.96
C ALA A 78 -12.20 8.27 10.15
N PHE A 79 -11.90 9.49 10.61
CA PHE A 79 -10.91 9.77 11.67
C PHE A 79 -11.43 10.68 12.80
N THR A 80 -12.74 10.91 12.90
CA THR A 80 -13.38 11.67 14.01
C THR A 80 -13.69 10.80 15.22
#